data_AF-A0A563F3W8-F1
#
_entry.id   AF-A0A563F3W8-F1
#
_cell.length_a   1.000
_cell.length_b   1.000
_cell.length_c   1.000
_cell.angle_alpha   90.00
_cell.angle_beta   90.00
_cell.angle_gamma   90.00
#
_symmetry.space_group_name_H-M   'P 1'
#
loop_
_entity.id
_entity.type
_entity.pdbx_description
1 polymer ?
#
loop_
_entity_poly.entity_id
_entity_poly.type
_entity_poly.pdbx_seq_one_letter_code
_entity_poly.pdbx_strand_id
1 'polypeptide(L)'
;MAGFYGMDIEAIRGLATQLGSKADEIDTIANTLTTQIDGANWAGPDADTFRTDWATTYRAQLTAVATALRDASTRATGNANQQDETSRT
;
A
#
# COMPACT_ATOMS: atom_id res chain seq x y z
N MET A 1 29.07 -29.67 -5.43
CA MET A 1 28.67 -28.25 -5.48
C MET A 1 27.20 -28.18 -5.15
N ALA A 2 26.85 -27.76 -3.94
CA ALA A 2 25.45 -27.52 -3.57
C ALA A 2 25.04 -26.17 -4.15
N GLY A 3 24.06 -26.17 -5.05
CA GLY A 3 23.55 -24.95 -5.68
C GLY A 3 22.88 -24.06 -4.63
N PHE A 4 23.52 -22.94 -4.32
CA PHE A 4 22.96 -21.87 -3.50
C PHE A 4 21.77 -21.27 -4.25
N TYR A 5 20.56 -21.65 -3.86
CA TYR A 5 19.31 -21.12 -4.40
C TYR A 5 19.06 -19.74 -3.77
N GLY A 6 19.94 -18.78 -4.07
CA GLY A 6 19.80 -17.41 -3.60
C GLY A 6 18.62 -16.75 -4.31
N MET A 7 17.63 -16.29 -3.56
CA MET A 7 16.59 -15.40 -4.07
C MET A 7 17.26 -14.22 -4.79
N ASP A 8 16.70 -13.75 -5.90
CA ASP A 8 17.18 -12.50 -6.53
C ASP A 8 16.87 -11.33 -5.57
N ILE A 9 17.86 -10.96 -4.76
CA ILE A 9 17.77 -9.92 -3.73
C ILE A 9 17.36 -8.58 -4.36
N GLU A 10 17.85 -8.30 -5.57
CA GLU A 10 17.57 -7.06 -6.29
C GLU A 10 16.11 -7.04 -6.77
N ALA A 11 15.61 -8.16 -7.31
CA ALA A 11 14.20 -8.30 -7.65
C ALA A 11 13.26 -8.11 -6.46
N ILE A 12 13.60 -8.63 -5.27
CA ILE A 12 12.78 -8.47 -4.05
C ILE A 12 12.82 -7.04 -3.53
N ARG A 13 13.98 -6.37 -3.58
CA ARG A 13 14.06 -4.94 -3.24
C ARG A 13 13.24 -4.08 -4.21
N GLY A 14 13.25 -4.42 -5.50
CA GLY A 14 12.39 -3.80 -6.51
C GLY A 14 10.90 -4.00 -6.22
N LEU A 15 10.50 -5.21 -5.84
CA LEU A 15 9.13 -5.50 -5.43
C LEU A 15 8.73 -4.71 -4.17
N ALA A 16 9.57 -4.69 -3.14
CA ALA A 16 9.33 -3.94 -1.91
C ALA A 16 9.10 -2.45 -2.20
N THR A 17 9.91 -1.88 -3.09
CA THR A 17 9.81 -0.47 -3.51
C THR A 17 8.47 -0.21 -4.21
N GLN A 18 8.08 -1.09 -5.14
CA GLN A 18 6.79 -0.98 -5.83
C GLN A 18 5.60 -1.08 -4.86
N LEU A 19 5.63 -2.01 -3.92
CA LEU A 19 4.58 -2.16 -2.89
C LEU A 19 4.41 -0.88 -2.07
N GLY A 20 5.52 -0.27 -1.63
CA GLY A 20 5.51 1.00 -0.91
C GLY A 20 4.92 2.14 -1.75
N SER A 21 5.40 2.28 -3.00
CA SER A 21 4.90 3.29 -3.94
C SER A 21 3.39 3.15 -4.20
N LYS A 22 2.88 1.91 -4.33
CA LYS A 22 1.45 1.68 -4.55
C LYS A 22 0.61 1.96 -3.32
N ALA A 23 1.14 1.76 -2.11
CA ALA A 23 0.47 2.20 -0.89
C ALA A 23 0.31 3.73 -0.85
N ASP A 24 1.36 4.46 -1.21
CA ASP A 24 1.34 5.93 -1.22
C ASP A 24 0.39 6.49 -2.30
N GLU A 25 0.34 5.84 -3.47
CA GLU A 25 -0.65 6.15 -4.52
C GLU A 25 -2.09 5.97 -4.01
N ILE A 26 -2.39 4.89 -3.29
CA ILE A 26 -3.72 4.64 -2.72
C ILE A 26 -4.12 5.73 -1.72
N ASP A 27 -3.21 6.12 -0.82
CA ASP A 27 -3.50 7.19 0.14
C ASP A 27 -3.73 8.54 -0.56
N THR A 28 -2.96 8.81 -1.63
CA THR A 28 -3.14 10.01 -2.45
C THR A 28 -4.52 10.02 -3.13
N ILE A 29 -4.94 8.88 -3.68
CA ILE A 29 -6.28 8.70 -4.27
C ILE A 29 -7.37 8.91 -3.21
N ALA A 30 -7.25 8.28 -2.04
CA ALA A 30 -8.23 8.39 -0.96
C ALA A 30 -8.38 9.85 -0.49
N ASN A 31 -7.29 10.60 -0.35
CA ASN A 31 -7.33 12.00 0.04
C ASN A 31 -7.93 12.87 -1.07
N THR A 32 -7.53 12.66 -2.32
CA THR A 32 -8.04 13.40 -3.48
C THR A 32 -9.55 13.24 -3.63
N LEU A 33 -10.04 12.00 -3.55
CA LEU A 33 -11.48 11.72 -3.63
C LEU A 33 -12.24 12.32 -2.46
N THR A 34 -11.69 12.27 -1.24
CA THR A 34 -12.30 12.90 -0.07
C THR A 34 -12.50 14.41 -0.30
N THR A 35 -11.47 15.12 -0.75
CA THR A 35 -11.58 16.56 -1.05
C THR A 35 -12.61 16.85 -2.15
N GLN A 36 -12.69 16.03 -3.19
CA GLN A 36 -13.68 16.20 -4.26
C GLN A 36 -15.12 15.95 -3.78
N ILE A 37 -15.33 14.93 -2.95
CA ILE A 37 -16.64 14.58 -2.38
C ILE A 37 -17.13 15.68 -1.44
N ASP A 38 -16.24 16.22 -0.61
CA ASP A 38 -16.56 17.30 0.33
C ASP A 38 -16.80 18.63 -0.40
N GLY A 39 -16.09 18.90 -1.50
CA GLY A 39 -16.23 20.11 -2.30
C GLY A 39 -17.36 20.09 -3.33
N ALA A 40 -18.01 18.94 -3.55
CA ALA A 40 -19.07 18.82 -4.55
C ALA A 40 -20.34 19.58 -4.10
N ASN A 41 -20.91 20.39 -5.01
CA ASN A 41 -22.21 21.04 -4.82
C ASN A 41 -23.36 20.05 -5.04
N TRP A 42 -23.36 18.96 -4.28
CA TRP A 42 -24.35 17.89 -4.28
C TRP A 42 -24.95 17.77 -2.88
N ALA A 43 -26.24 18.08 -2.75
CA ALA A 43 -26.95 18.12 -1.48
C ALA A 43 -28.18 17.21 -1.50
N GLY A 44 -28.63 16.82 -0.30
CA GLY A 44 -29.81 15.97 -0.11
C GLY A 44 -29.46 14.64 0.57
N PRO A 45 -30.47 13.85 0.96
CA PRO A 45 -30.29 12.65 1.78
C PRO A 45 -29.33 11.61 1.19
N ASP A 46 -29.34 11.45 -0.14
CA ASP A 46 -28.46 10.53 -0.85
C ASP A 46 -27.00 10.99 -0.79
N ALA A 47 -26.77 12.30 -0.87
CA ALA A 47 -25.45 12.90 -0.78
C ALA A 47 -24.87 12.72 0.64
N ASP A 48 -25.71 12.89 1.67
CA ASP A 48 -25.31 12.69 3.07
C ASP A 48 -25.01 11.22 3.37
N THR A 49 -25.81 10.31 2.82
CA THR A 49 -25.58 8.86 2.91
C THR A 49 -24.26 8.49 2.24
N PHE A 50 -24.02 8.97 1.01
CA PHE A 50 -22.79 8.68 0.30
C PHE A 50 -21.54 9.21 1.02
N ARG A 51 -21.59 10.44 1.56
CA ARG A 51 -20.48 10.99 2.37
C ARG A 51 -20.20 10.16 3.61
N THR A 52 -21.26 9.67 4.26
CA THR A 52 -21.14 8.77 5.42
C THR A 52 -20.48 7.44 5.03
N ASP A 53 -20.95 6.80 3.96
CA ASP A 53 -20.38 5.54 3.46
C ASP A 53 -18.93 5.72 3.01
N TRP A 54 -18.62 6.84 2.36
CA TRP A 54 -17.26 7.20 1.98
C TRP A 54 -16.33 7.29 3.19
N ALA A 55 -16.71 8.09 4.20
CA ALA A 55 -15.89 8.34 5.37
C ALA A 55 -15.68 7.07 6.23
N THR A 56 -16.71 6.23 6.34
CA THR A 56 -16.71 5.09 7.27
C THR A 56 -16.28 3.77 6.64
N THR A 57 -16.60 3.55 5.36
CA THR A 57 -16.42 2.25 4.71
C THR A 57 -15.36 2.33 3.62
N TYR A 58 -15.57 3.15 2.59
CA TYR A 58 -14.70 3.12 1.41
C TYR A 58 -13.29 3.64 1.71
N ARG A 59 -13.19 4.77 2.42
CA ARG A 59 -11.89 5.32 2.83
C ARG A 59 -11.14 4.36 3.76
N ALA A 60 -11.86 3.73 4.71
CA ALA A 60 -11.26 2.76 5.63
C ALA A 60 -10.70 1.53 4.89
N GLN A 61 -11.41 1.04 3.87
CA GLN A 61 -10.93 -0.07 3.04
C GLN A 61 -9.68 0.31 2.24
N LEU A 62 -9.64 1.50 1.62
CA LEU A 62 -8.46 2.00 0.91
C LEU A 62 -7.24 2.09 1.84
N THR A 63 -7.42 2.69 3.03
CA THR A 63 -6.35 2.75 4.03
C THR A 63 -5.89 1.37 4.46
N ALA A 64 -6.80 0.41 4.66
CA ALA A 64 -6.42 -0.97 5.01
C ALA A 64 -5.58 -1.64 3.92
N VAL A 65 -5.90 -1.42 2.64
CA VAL A 65 -5.09 -1.91 1.51
C VAL A 65 -3.70 -1.24 1.51
N ALA A 66 -3.63 0.08 1.67
CA ALA A 66 -2.36 0.80 1.74
C ALA A 66 -1.48 0.28 2.88
N THR A 67 -2.05 0.06 4.08
CA THR A 67 -1.34 -0.56 5.22
C THR A 67 -0.83 -1.95 4.88
N ALA A 68 -1.66 -2.82 4.29
CA ALA A 68 -1.23 -4.17 3.92
C ALA A 68 -0.08 -4.19 2.91
N LEU A 69 -0.08 -3.25 1.94
CA LEU A 69 1.00 -3.10 0.98
C LEU A 69 2.30 -2.60 1.65
N ARG A 70 2.21 -1.66 2.60
CA ARG A 70 3.38 -1.22 3.39
C ARG A 70 3.97 -2.35 4.22
N ASP A 71 3.12 -3.12 4.89
CA ASP A 71 3.57 -4.28 5.66
C ASP A 71 4.28 -5.31 4.78
N ALA A 72 3.73 -5.57 3.59
CA ALA A 72 4.37 -6.45 2.61
C ALA A 72 5.72 -5.89 2.12
N SER A 73 5.81 -4.58 1.87
CA SER A 73 7.06 -3.88 1.52
C SER A 73 8.13 -4.04 2.60
N THR A 74 7.76 -3.80 3.87
CA THR A 74 8.67 -3.96 5.02
C THR A 74 9.16 -5.40 5.15
N ARG A 75 8.27 -6.39 5.02
CA ARG A 75 8.64 -7.81 5.08
C ARG A 75 9.58 -8.21 3.94
N ALA A 76 9.29 -7.80 2.72
CA ALA A 76 10.14 -8.08 1.56
C ALA A 76 11.55 -7.48 1.74
N THR A 77 11.63 -6.25 2.24
CA THR A 77 12.91 -5.58 2.56
C THR A 77 13.68 -6.35 3.64
N GLY A 78 13.00 -6.76 4.71
CA GLY A 78 13.60 -7.57 5.78
C GLY A 78 14.17 -8.90 5.26
N ASN A 79 13.40 -9.61 4.45
CA ASN A 79 13.83 -10.88 3.84
C ASN A 79 15.05 -10.69 2.92
N ALA A 80 15.07 -9.62 2.11
CA ALA A 80 16.19 -9.30 1.25
C ALA A 80 17.47 -9.02 2.05
N ASN A 81 17.37 -8.30 3.17
CA ASN A 81 18.51 -7.98 4.03
C ASN A 81 19.07 -9.24 4.71
N GLN A 82 18.21 -10.12 5.23
CA GLN A 82 18.64 -11.38 5.85
C GLN A 82 19.37 -12.31 4.87
N GLN A 83 18.92 -12.36 3.62
CA GLN A 83 19.61 -13.15 2.59
C GLN A 83 20.96 -12.54 2.19
N ASP A 84 21.04 -11.22 2.09
CA ASP A 84 22.31 -10.51 1.80
C ASP A 84 23.35 -10.77 2.91
N GLU A 85 22.93 -10.79 4.18
CA GLU A 85 23.79 -11.13 5.32
C GLU A 85 24.24 -12.60 5.29
N THR A 86 23.32 -13.54 5.10
CA THR A 86 23.61 -14.98 5.08
C THR A 86 24.51 -15.38 3.92
N SER A 87 24.37 -14.72 2.76
CA SER A 87 25.19 -15.00 1.56
C SER A 87 26.62 -14.49 1.69
N ARG A 88 26.89 -13.59 2.64
CA ARG A 88 28.21 -12.98 2.89
C ARG A 88 29.06 -13.74 3.91
N THR A 89 28.47 -14.70 4.63
CA THR A 89 29.14 -15.57 5.62
C THR A 89 29.40 -16.96 5.07
#